data_AF-A0A937PLF5-F1
#
_entry.id   AF-A0A937PLF5-F1
#
_cell.length_a   1.000
_cell.length_b   1.000
_cell.length_c   1.000
_cell.angle_alpha   90.00
_cell.angle_beta   90.00
_cell.angle_gamma   90.00
#
_symmetry.space_group_name_H-M   'P 1'
#
loop_
_entity.id
_entity.type
_entity.pdbx_description
1 polymer ?
#
loop_
_entity_poly.entity_id
_entity_poly.type
_entity_poly.pdbx_seq_one_letter_code
_entity_poly.pdbx_strand_id
1 'polypeptide(L)'
;MPTKRGKQVLDFVNSYRNKHGYSPSLEEMRKHLRLSSLSTIHYHIINLEKEGLIRREKNQPRTIEAKRRIRNLAKIPLLGTIAAGEPIEAIEDKKAIEVPKTQLSRSGEHYALRVRGNSMLEEGIYHKDIVIIRKQSTVANGETAVALINGNEVTLKKIYRESDHFRLQPANSELKPIYTKDLIIQGKVISVIRNFEEDEDMKYLIASLELQNRKIAKTEEAKSYDIKNYLNKVFLGDIIDLLKKLPDKSVNMVFGDPDYNVGLRYGDKKYTMNFDEYINWYIRLTKESMRVLKDDGNLFMMNYPRQNAHLRVKYLDNAYPFIYEYVWAYNTNVGHSHNRFTTAHRTILHVLKTKHNKFYKDNVALPYKNPTDRRIRQNLKNGSKGRMPYSWFYFDLVKNVSKEKTLHACQIPQRLTEMLIKACTMPNDIVFVLFGGSGSELEVCKLLNRQYISSEIDPKYYEIITDRLKNGYIREKYKLQLRKERKGELTENSLFSTAV
;
A
#
# COMPACT_ATOMS: atom_id res chain seq x y z
N MET A 1 -30.22 20.60 -7.65
CA MET A 1 -30.88 21.09 -6.41
C MET A 1 -31.49 19.85 -5.83
N PRO A 2 -31.07 19.41 -4.63
CA PRO A 2 -31.45 18.09 -4.15
C PRO A 2 -32.96 18.03 -3.91
N THR A 3 -33.56 16.88 -4.20
CA THR A 3 -34.97 16.61 -3.89
C THR A 3 -35.24 16.80 -2.39
N LYS A 4 -36.50 17.04 -1.99
CA LYS A 4 -36.88 17.22 -0.56
C LYS A 4 -36.33 16.10 0.32
N ARG A 5 -36.35 14.86 -0.18
CA ARG A 5 -35.78 13.68 0.50
C ARG A 5 -34.25 13.64 0.46
N GLY A 6 -33.63 13.97 -0.67
CA GLY A 6 -32.16 14.10 -0.75
C GLY A 6 -31.60 15.16 0.20
N LYS A 7 -32.31 16.27 0.40
CA LYS A 7 -31.95 17.28 1.39
C LYS A 7 -31.98 16.74 2.82
N GLN A 8 -33.00 15.98 3.19
CA GLN A 8 -33.09 15.35 4.52
C GLN A 8 -31.93 14.36 4.79
N VAL A 9 -31.54 13.58 3.77
CA VAL A 9 -30.37 12.69 3.86
C VAL A 9 -29.09 13.49 4.10
N LEU A 10 -28.88 14.56 3.33
CA LEU A 10 -27.70 15.42 3.44
C LEU A 10 -27.64 16.14 4.80
N ASP A 11 -28.77 16.65 5.29
CA ASP A 11 -28.86 17.35 6.57
C ASP A 11 -28.54 16.39 7.73
N PHE A 12 -29.06 15.16 7.68
CA PHE A 12 -28.78 14.15 8.70
C PHE A 12 -27.31 13.73 8.71
N VAL A 13 -26.69 13.49 7.54
CA VAL A 13 -25.27 13.18 7.43
C VAL A 13 -24.41 14.28 8.07
N ASN A 14 -24.74 15.55 7.80
CA ASN A 14 -24.03 16.68 8.40
C ASN A 14 -24.22 16.76 9.92
N SER A 15 -25.46 16.64 10.42
CA SER A 15 -25.73 16.70 11.86
C SER A 15 -25.09 15.55 12.64
N TYR A 16 -25.11 14.33 12.06
CA TYR A 16 -24.55 13.15 12.68
C TYR A 16 -23.03 13.25 12.76
N ARG A 17 -22.38 13.72 11.70
CA ARG A 17 -20.93 13.94 11.69
C ARG A 17 -20.49 15.02 12.68
N ASN A 18 -21.21 16.14 12.75
CA ASN A 18 -20.90 17.19 13.72
C ASN A 18 -21.01 16.71 15.17
N LYS A 19 -21.91 15.76 15.45
CA LYS A 19 -22.14 15.21 16.79
C LYS A 19 -21.18 14.06 17.15
N HIS A 20 -20.82 13.21 16.20
CA HIS A 20 -20.12 11.95 16.47
C HIS A 20 -18.70 11.87 15.90
N GLY A 21 -18.28 12.84 15.07
CA GLY A 21 -16.95 12.87 14.45
C GLY A 21 -16.77 11.93 13.25
N TYR A 22 -17.78 11.15 12.88
CA TYR A 22 -17.79 10.24 11.72
C TYR A 22 -19.15 10.22 11.01
N SER A 23 -19.19 9.69 9.78
CA SER A 23 -20.43 9.66 8.97
C SER A 23 -21.37 8.52 9.40
N PRO A 24 -22.69 8.73 9.35
CA PRO A 24 -23.66 7.66 9.65
C PRO A 24 -23.59 6.55 8.61
N SER A 25 -23.91 5.32 9.03
CA SER A 25 -24.12 4.18 8.14
C SER A 25 -25.44 4.29 7.36
N LEU A 26 -25.55 3.52 6.28
CA LEU A 26 -26.78 3.43 5.47
C LEU A 26 -27.99 2.98 6.29
N GLU A 27 -27.77 2.11 7.28
CA GLU A 27 -28.84 1.63 8.16
C GLU A 27 -29.27 2.70 9.17
N GLU A 28 -28.34 3.51 9.69
CA GLU A 28 -28.66 4.65 10.54
C GLU A 28 -29.43 5.74 9.78
N MET A 29 -29.04 6.00 8.52
CA MET A 29 -29.79 6.92 7.64
C MET A 29 -31.20 6.40 7.36
N ARG A 30 -31.34 5.10 7.08
CA ARG A 30 -32.65 4.46 6.84
C ARG A 30 -33.55 4.57 8.06
N LYS A 31 -33.03 4.25 9.25
CA LYS A 31 -33.77 4.33 10.52
C LYS A 31 -34.18 5.76 10.86
N HIS A 32 -33.25 6.72 10.73
CA HIS A 32 -33.52 8.13 11.03
C HIS A 32 -34.60 8.71 10.13
N LEU A 33 -34.57 8.38 8.83
CA LEU A 33 -35.54 8.87 7.85
C LEU A 33 -36.82 8.03 7.77
N ARG A 34 -36.94 7.00 8.63
CA ARG A 34 -38.08 6.07 8.71
C ARG A 34 -38.44 5.47 7.34
N LEU A 35 -37.43 5.07 6.57
CA LEU A 35 -37.64 4.47 5.25
C LEU A 35 -37.74 2.95 5.34
N SER A 36 -38.68 2.38 4.59
CA SER A 36 -38.93 0.93 4.55
C SER A 36 -37.79 0.14 3.90
N SER A 37 -37.05 0.74 2.97
CA SER A 37 -36.01 0.06 2.18
C SER A 37 -34.66 0.76 2.22
N LEU A 38 -33.60 -0.03 2.38
CA LEU A 38 -32.20 0.41 2.28
C LEU A 38 -31.87 0.88 0.85
N SER A 39 -32.53 0.30 -0.15
CA SER A 39 -32.36 0.66 -1.57
C SER A 39 -32.78 2.11 -1.85
N THR A 40 -33.74 2.65 -1.11
CA THR A 40 -34.17 4.05 -1.23
C THR A 40 -33.10 5.01 -0.72
N ILE A 41 -32.37 4.65 0.34
CA ILE A 41 -31.21 5.42 0.81
C ILE A 41 -30.08 5.36 -0.21
N HIS A 42 -29.79 4.18 -0.78
CA HIS A 42 -28.80 4.03 -1.85
C HIS A 42 -29.11 4.94 -3.04
N TYR A 43 -30.37 4.99 -3.48
CA TYR A 43 -30.81 5.87 -4.56
C TYR A 43 -30.55 7.36 -4.25
N HIS A 44 -30.89 7.81 -3.04
CA HIS A 44 -30.65 9.20 -2.66
C HIS A 44 -29.16 9.53 -2.54
N ILE A 45 -28.33 8.63 -2.02
CA ILE A 45 -26.88 8.83 -1.93
C ILE A 45 -26.25 8.91 -3.33
N ILE A 46 -26.61 8.01 -4.25
CA ILE A 46 -26.12 8.03 -5.64
C ILE A 46 -26.49 9.36 -6.33
N ASN A 47 -27.72 9.84 -6.14
CA ASN A 47 -28.13 11.11 -6.74
C ASN A 47 -27.42 12.31 -6.11
N LEU A 48 -27.20 12.32 -4.80
CA LEU A 48 -26.43 13.36 -4.12
C LEU A 48 -24.94 13.35 -4.53
N GLU A 49 -24.38 12.17 -4.82
CA GLU A 49 -23.02 12.01 -5.36
C GLU A 49 -22.93 12.51 -6.81
N LYS A 50 -23.90 12.16 -7.66
CA LYS A 50 -24.02 12.68 -9.04
C LYS A 50 -24.19 14.20 -9.07
N GLU A 51 -24.91 14.78 -8.12
CA GLU A 51 -25.04 16.24 -7.96
C GLU A 51 -23.80 16.90 -7.32
N GLY A 52 -22.76 16.13 -6.99
CA GLY A 52 -21.51 16.62 -6.38
C GLY A 52 -21.68 17.16 -4.96
N LEU A 53 -22.79 16.83 -4.28
CA LEU A 53 -23.10 17.29 -2.92
C LEU A 53 -22.49 16.38 -1.85
N ILE A 54 -22.17 15.14 -2.22
CA ILE A 54 -21.53 14.12 -1.39
C ILE A 54 -20.38 13.49 -2.18
N ARG A 55 -19.28 13.14 -1.50
CA ARG A 55 -18.19 12.32 -2.04
C ARG A 55 -18.10 11.04 -1.21
N ARG A 56 -17.93 9.89 -1.89
CA ARG A 56 -17.72 8.60 -1.26
C ARG A 56 -16.40 7.99 -1.71
N GLU A 57 -15.65 7.41 -0.78
CA GLU A 57 -14.56 6.50 -1.12
C GLU A 57 -15.11 5.08 -1.33
N LYS A 58 -14.88 4.49 -2.50
CA LYS A 58 -15.33 3.13 -2.78
C LYS A 58 -14.58 2.14 -1.86
N ASN A 59 -15.36 1.34 -1.13
CA ASN A 59 -14.97 0.31 -0.13
C ASN A 59 -14.82 0.72 1.34
N GLN A 60 -15.34 1.86 1.77
CA GLN A 60 -15.58 2.12 3.20
C GLN A 60 -17.06 2.48 3.49
N PRO A 61 -17.75 1.75 4.40
CA PRO A 61 -19.15 2.03 4.73
C PRO A 61 -19.40 3.37 5.46
N ARG A 62 -18.36 4.12 5.85
CA ARG A 62 -18.45 5.30 6.74
C ARG A 62 -17.76 6.58 6.22
N THR A 63 -17.46 6.66 4.93
CA THR A 63 -16.73 7.81 4.34
C THR A 63 -17.64 8.56 3.38
N ILE A 64 -18.77 9.08 3.88
CA ILE A 64 -19.65 9.99 3.14
C ILE A 64 -19.26 11.41 3.50
N GLU A 65 -18.41 12.03 2.70
CA GLU A 65 -18.04 13.42 2.87
C GLU A 65 -19.06 14.31 2.16
N ALA A 66 -19.93 14.97 2.92
CA ALA A 66 -20.71 16.07 2.36
C ALA A 66 -19.75 17.19 1.96
N LYS A 67 -19.70 17.54 0.66
CA LYS A 67 -19.00 18.75 0.20
C LYS A 67 -19.70 19.93 0.85
N ARG A 68 -18.99 20.64 1.71
CA ARG A 68 -19.46 21.84 2.40
C ARG A 68 -19.77 22.88 1.31
N ARG A 69 -21.00 22.93 0.81
CA ARG A 69 -21.50 24.10 0.11
C ARG A 69 -21.43 25.23 1.13
N ILE A 70 -20.40 26.08 1.04
CA ILE A 70 -20.40 27.38 1.71
C ILE A 70 -21.48 28.18 0.98
N ARG A 71 -22.75 28.01 1.39
CA ARG A 71 -23.91 28.61 0.68
C ARG A 71 -23.97 30.13 0.82
N ASN A 72 -23.03 30.74 1.53
CA ASN A 72 -22.99 32.16 1.83
C ASN A 72 -21.57 32.69 1.55
N LEU A 73 -21.21 32.76 0.27
CA LEU A 73 -20.01 33.50 -0.17
C LEU A 73 -20.40 34.97 -0.39
N ALA A 74 -19.50 35.88 -0.04
CA ALA A 74 -19.57 37.29 -0.35
C ALA A 74 -18.36 37.66 -1.21
N LYS A 75 -18.56 38.55 -2.18
CA LYS A 75 -17.48 39.11 -2.99
C LYS A 75 -16.97 40.36 -2.30
N ILE A 76 -15.67 40.40 -2.01
CA ILE A 76 -14.98 41.59 -1.48
C ILE A 76 -13.86 41.98 -2.44
N PRO A 77 -13.55 43.28 -2.60
CA PRO A 77 -12.46 43.71 -3.47
C PRO A 77 -11.10 43.33 -2.87
N LEU A 78 -10.21 42.76 -3.67
CA LEU A 78 -8.78 42.66 -3.39
C LEU A 78 -8.13 43.95 -3.91
N LEU A 79 -7.67 44.80 -3.00
CA LEU A 79 -7.20 46.16 -3.33
C LEU A 79 -5.70 46.22 -3.65
N GLY A 80 -5.00 45.09 -3.62
CA GLY A 80 -3.58 45.00 -3.96
C GLY A 80 -2.78 44.18 -2.95
N THR A 81 -1.47 44.42 -2.95
CA THR A 81 -0.51 43.81 -2.01
C THR A 81 -0.09 44.79 -0.93
N ILE A 82 0.08 44.31 0.31
CA ILE A 82 0.56 45.11 1.44
C ILE A 82 1.88 44.58 1.98
N ALA A 83 2.81 45.49 2.25
CA ALA A 83 4.09 45.15 2.85
C ALA A 83 3.91 44.78 4.34
N ALA A 84 4.30 43.56 4.68
CA ALA A 84 4.61 43.13 6.04
C ALA A 84 6.12 43.33 6.28
N GLY A 85 6.67 44.50 5.95
CA GLY A 85 8.10 44.81 5.94
C GLY A 85 8.34 46.27 5.59
N GLU A 86 9.49 46.59 4.98
CA GLU A 86 9.76 47.95 4.49
C GLU A 86 8.71 48.43 3.47
N PRO A 87 8.39 49.73 3.47
CA PRO A 87 7.22 50.27 2.79
C PRO A 87 7.35 50.23 1.27
N ILE A 88 6.30 49.80 0.56
CA ILE A 88 6.19 49.88 -0.91
C ILE A 88 4.76 50.29 -1.28
N GLU A 89 4.63 51.10 -2.34
CA GLU A 89 3.38 51.56 -2.92
C GLU A 89 2.42 50.41 -3.28
N ALA A 90 1.16 50.54 -2.86
CA ALA A 90 0.11 49.58 -3.17
C ALA A 90 -0.38 49.79 -4.62
N ILE A 91 -0.25 48.78 -5.47
CA ILE A 91 -0.79 48.77 -6.84
C ILE A 91 -2.25 48.29 -6.80
N GLU A 92 -3.19 49.12 -7.27
CA GLU A 92 -4.62 48.80 -7.39
C GLU A 92 -4.89 47.79 -8.53
N ASP A 93 -4.81 46.50 -8.25
CA ASP A 93 -5.29 45.46 -9.18
C ASP A 93 -6.70 45.02 -8.74
N LYS A 94 -7.75 45.67 -9.29
CA LYS A 94 -9.17 45.50 -8.87
C LYS A 94 -9.74 44.14 -9.28
N LYS A 95 -9.34 43.07 -8.58
CA LYS A 95 -9.98 41.73 -8.66
C LYS A 95 -10.82 41.49 -7.41
N ALA A 96 -12.02 40.93 -7.53
CA ALA A 96 -12.82 40.54 -6.38
C ALA A 96 -12.52 39.08 -5.97
N ILE A 97 -12.46 38.80 -4.68
CA ILE A 97 -12.32 37.44 -4.14
C ILE A 97 -13.63 36.97 -3.50
N GLU A 98 -13.91 35.68 -3.57
CA GLU A 98 -15.07 35.06 -2.92
C GLU A 98 -14.69 34.52 -1.55
N VAL A 99 -15.32 35.04 -0.50
CA VAL A 99 -15.03 34.65 0.89
C VAL A 99 -16.30 34.21 1.62
N PRO A 100 -16.25 33.17 2.47
CA PRO A 100 -17.33 32.83 3.38
C PRO A 100 -17.79 34.03 4.21
N LYS A 101 -19.11 34.31 4.25
CA LYS A 101 -19.68 35.36 5.13
C LYS A 101 -19.33 35.18 6.61
N THR A 102 -18.97 33.98 7.04
CA THR A 102 -18.49 33.71 8.41
C THR A 102 -17.12 34.31 8.72
N GLN A 103 -16.34 34.68 7.69
CA GLN A 103 -15.05 35.38 7.83
C GLN A 103 -15.20 36.90 7.73
N LEU A 104 -16.43 37.40 7.55
CA LEU A 104 -16.75 38.83 7.54
C LEU A 104 -17.44 39.22 8.84
N SER A 105 -17.31 40.49 9.21
CA SER A 105 -18.15 41.06 10.27
C SER A 105 -19.60 41.19 9.80
N ARG A 106 -20.56 41.14 10.73
CA ARG A 106 -22.00 41.27 10.43
C ARG A 106 -22.39 42.60 9.77
N SER A 107 -21.57 43.63 9.95
CA SER A 107 -21.74 44.97 9.38
C SER A 107 -20.37 45.58 9.04
N GLY A 108 -20.36 46.61 8.18
CA GLY A 108 -19.17 47.34 7.74
C GLY A 108 -18.67 46.94 6.35
N GLU A 109 -17.92 47.85 5.72
CA GLU A 109 -17.23 47.60 4.44
C GLU A 109 -16.00 46.73 4.67
N HIS A 110 -15.77 45.78 3.77
CA HIS A 110 -14.64 44.85 3.84
C HIS A 110 -13.86 44.87 2.53
N TYR A 111 -12.55 44.72 2.64
CA TYR A 111 -11.66 44.54 1.50
C TYR A 111 -10.55 43.56 1.87
N ALA A 112 -9.83 43.06 0.88
CA ALA A 112 -8.72 42.15 1.06
C ALA A 112 -7.42 42.77 0.56
N LEU A 113 -6.31 42.35 1.17
CA LEU A 113 -4.95 42.66 0.71
C LEU A 113 -4.12 41.38 0.74
N ARG A 114 -3.21 41.23 -0.22
CA ARG A 114 -2.25 40.13 -0.25
C ARG A 114 -0.98 40.54 0.50
N VAL A 115 -0.54 39.72 1.44
CA VAL A 115 0.61 40.01 2.30
C VAL A 115 1.90 39.76 1.54
N ARG A 116 2.83 40.72 1.61
CA ARG A 116 4.20 40.61 1.11
C ARG A 116 5.19 40.85 2.25
N GLY A 117 5.82 39.80 2.74
CA GLY A 117 6.88 39.88 3.75
C GLY A 117 6.53 39.10 5.01
N ASN A 118 7.37 39.22 6.03
CA ASN A 118 7.37 38.34 7.20
C ASN A 118 7.22 39.10 8.53
N SER A 119 6.76 40.36 8.55
CA SER A 119 6.68 41.12 9.82
C SER A 119 5.58 40.67 10.78
N MET A 120 4.73 39.73 10.38
CA MET A 120 3.56 39.30 11.15
C MET A 120 3.54 37.78 11.38
N LEU A 121 4.71 37.12 11.32
CA LEU A 121 4.86 35.67 11.48
C LEU A 121 4.27 35.15 12.79
N GLU A 122 4.50 35.86 13.90
CA GLU A 122 4.06 35.47 15.23
C GLU A 122 2.53 35.62 15.40
N GLU A 123 1.87 36.37 14.51
CA GLU A 123 0.40 36.42 14.39
C GLU A 123 -0.15 35.38 13.40
N GLY A 124 0.71 34.52 12.87
CA GLY A 124 0.34 33.48 11.90
C GLY A 124 -0.09 34.05 10.54
N ILE A 125 0.40 35.25 10.19
CA ILE A 125 0.21 35.91 8.89
C ILE A 125 1.53 35.81 8.12
N TYR A 126 1.51 35.03 7.04
CA TYR A 126 2.70 34.69 6.25
C TYR A 126 2.72 35.43 4.91
N HIS A 127 3.90 35.47 4.28
CA HIS A 127 4.04 35.93 2.90
C HIS A 127 3.07 35.16 1.97
N LYS A 128 2.41 35.88 1.05
CA LYS A 128 1.33 35.42 0.14
C LYS A 128 -0.04 35.17 0.77
N ASP A 129 -0.20 35.26 2.09
CA ASP A 129 -1.53 35.17 2.70
C ASP A 129 -2.44 36.31 2.21
N ILE A 130 -3.75 36.07 2.20
CA ILE A 130 -4.75 37.10 1.95
C ILE A 130 -5.37 37.49 3.28
N VAL A 131 -5.17 38.72 3.71
CA VAL A 131 -5.83 39.27 4.90
C VAL A 131 -7.15 39.93 4.50
N ILE A 132 -8.19 39.69 5.30
CA ILE A 132 -9.48 40.37 5.20
C ILE A 132 -9.51 41.51 6.21
N ILE A 133 -9.79 42.71 5.72
CA ILE A 133 -9.80 43.95 6.47
C ILE A 133 -11.21 44.51 6.55
N ARG A 134 -11.64 44.90 7.75
CA ARG A 134 -12.81 45.74 7.96
C ARG A 134 -12.39 47.19 7.94
N LYS A 135 -12.97 48.00 7.04
CA LYS A 135 -12.66 49.42 6.91
C LYS A 135 -13.15 50.18 8.14
N GLN A 136 -12.22 50.85 8.82
CA GLN A 136 -12.46 51.64 10.03
C GLN A 136 -11.27 52.56 10.28
N SER A 137 -11.48 53.68 10.97
CA SER A 137 -10.45 54.71 11.21
C SER A 137 -9.75 54.61 12.57
N THR A 138 -10.13 53.64 13.42
CA THR A 138 -9.56 53.45 14.76
C THR A 138 -9.37 51.97 15.05
N VAL A 139 -8.40 51.62 15.89
CA VAL A 139 -8.19 50.26 16.45
C VAL A 139 -7.78 50.36 17.91
N ALA A 140 -8.01 49.28 18.67
CA ALA A 140 -7.52 49.19 20.05
C ALA A 140 -6.02 48.84 20.10
N ASN A 141 -5.36 49.17 21.21
CA ASN A 141 -3.95 48.86 21.40
C ASN A 141 -3.68 47.35 21.29
N GLY A 142 -2.70 46.99 20.47
CA GLY A 142 -2.32 45.60 20.19
C GLY A 142 -3.10 44.93 19.06
N GLU A 143 -4.10 45.58 18.46
CA GLU A 143 -4.80 45.05 17.30
C GLU A 143 -3.97 45.17 16.02
N THR A 144 -4.06 44.16 15.16
CA THR A 144 -3.42 44.13 13.84
C THR A 144 -4.25 44.96 12.85
N ALA A 145 -3.65 46.02 12.30
CA ALA A 145 -4.32 46.97 11.42
C ALA A 145 -3.47 47.31 10.19
N VAL A 146 -4.17 47.76 9.14
CA VAL A 146 -3.57 48.44 7.98
C VAL A 146 -3.46 49.92 8.30
N ALA A 147 -2.26 50.46 8.21
CA ALA A 147 -2.00 51.85 8.53
C ALA A 147 -1.16 52.52 7.45
N LEU A 148 -1.53 53.75 7.10
CA LEU A 148 -0.79 54.66 6.24
C LEU A 148 0.06 55.56 7.12
N ILE A 149 1.37 55.56 6.89
CA ILE A 149 2.38 56.34 7.60
C ILE A 149 2.81 57.49 6.70
N ASN A 150 2.94 58.71 7.26
CA ASN A 150 3.48 59.89 6.59
C ASN A 150 2.84 60.21 5.21
N GLY A 151 1.58 59.79 5.01
CA GLY A 151 0.80 60.05 3.79
C GLY A 151 1.12 59.20 2.56
N ASN A 152 2.18 58.38 2.57
CA ASN A 152 2.62 57.64 1.37
C ASN A 152 2.92 56.13 1.59
N GLU A 153 2.99 55.65 2.83
CA GLU A 153 3.45 54.29 3.13
C GLU A 153 2.40 53.43 3.83
N VAL A 154 1.90 52.37 3.16
CA VAL A 154 0.90 51.46 3.75
C VAL A 154 1.58 50.20 4.32
N THR A 155 1.34 49.90 5.60
CA THR A 155 1.91 48.72 6.27
C THR A 155 0.89 47.97 7.12
N LEU A 156 1.20 46.70 7.41
CA LEU A 156 0.45 45.85 8.35
C LEU A 156 1.26 45.63 9.62
N LYS A 157 0.74 46.10 10.78
CA LYS A 157 1.39 46.03 12.10
C LYS A 157 0.38 45.96 13.25
N LYS A 158 0.84 45.60 14.45
CA LYS A 158 0.09 45.86 15.68
C LYS A 158 0.22 47.32 16.07
N ILE A 159 -0.89 48.00 16.29
CA ILE A 159 -0.90 49.43 16.58
C ILE A 159 -0.99 49.65 18.10
N TYR A 160 -0.13 50.49 18.64
CA TYR A 160 -0.19 50.98 20.01
C TYR A 160 -0.19 52.50 20.00
N ARG A 161 -1.24 53.10 20.56
CA ARG A 161 -1.34 54.53 20.82
C ARG A 161 -0.66 54.83 22.16
N GLU A 162 0.42 55.60 22.11
CA GLU A 162 1.16 56.10 23.27
C GLU A 162 0.88 57.61 23.44
N SER A 163 1.39 58.23 24.49
CA SER A 163 0.99 59.59 24.89
C SER A 163 1.27 60.68 23.85
N ASP A 164 2.35 60.55 23.09
CA ASP A 164 2.89 61.57 22.18
C ASP A 164 3.14 61.05 20.76
N HIS A 165 2.96 59.75 20.51
CA HIS A 165 3.22 59.09 19.24
C HIS A 165 2.49 57.73 19.13
N PHE A 166 2.53 57.12 17.95
CA PHE A 166 2.07 55.77 17.69
C PHE A 166 3.26 54.82 17.52
N ARG A 167 3.18 53.65 18.14
CA ARG A 167 4.11 52.54 17.93
C ARG A 167 3.45 51.47 17.06
N LEU A 168 4.07 51.17 15.94
CA LEU A 168 3.71 50.10 15.03
C LEU A 168 4.65 48.93 15.26
N GLN A 169 4.15 47.95 16.00
CA GLN A 169 4.91 46.79 16.42
C GLN A 169 4.79 45.67 15.37
N PRO A 170 5.90 45.17 14.80
CA PRO A 170 5.88 43.91 14.06
C PRO A 170 5.61 42.77 15.02
N ALA A 171 4.86 41.76 14.57
CA ALA A 171 4.76 40.46 15.21
C ALA A 171 5.81 39.52 14.57
N ASN A 172 7.06 39.96 14.68
CA ASN A 172 8.28 39.26 14.30
C ASN A 172 9.42 39.88 15.11
N SER A 173 9.95 39.09 16.04
CA SER A 173 11.04 39.44 16.96
C SER A 173 12.34 39.90 16.28
N GLU A 174 12.56 39.56 15.01
CA GLU A 174 13.75 40.00 14.25
C GLU A 174 13.63 41.44 13.73
N LEU A 175 12.43 42.04 13.78
CA LEU A 175 12.16 43.38 13.24
C LEU A 175 11.94 44.41 14.35
N LYS A 176 12.44 45.63 14.12
CA LYS A 176 12.29 46.73 15.07
C LYS A 176 10.92 47.41 14.94
N PRO A 177 10.36 47.95 16.04
CA PRO A 177 9.15 48.76 15.99
C PRO A 177 9.35 50.05 15.20
N ILE A 178 8.30 50.55 14.56
CA ILE A 178 8.27 51.85 13.88
C ILE A 178 7.49 52.83 14.76
N TYR A 179 8.03 54.02 14.94
CA TYR A 179 7.43 55.08 15.74
C TYR A 179 7.09 56.28 14.85
N THR A 180 5.85 56.77 14.91
CA THR A 180 5.41 57.91 14.10
C THR A 180 4.37 58.76 14.83
N LYS A 181 4.31 60.06 14.52
CA LYS A 181 3.22 60.94 14.96
C LYS A 181 2.09 61.04 13.93
N ASP A 182 2.39 60.72 12.67
CA ASP A 182 1.45 60.78 11.55
C ASP A 182 1.08 59.36 11.11
N LEU A 183 -0.14 58.95 11.49
CA LEU A 183 -0.69 57.62 11.25
C LEU A 183 -2.17 57.70 10.91
N ILE A 184 -2.55 57.18 9.75
CA ILE A 184 -3.95 57.01 9.35
C ILE A 184 -4.28 55.53 9.31
N ILE A 185 -5.19 55.08 10.17
CA ILE A 185 -5.69 53.71 10.16
C ILE A 185 -6.69 53.55 9.00
N GLN A 186 -6.43 52.60 8.11
CA GLN A 186 -7.30 52.31 6.96
C GLN A 186 -8.23 51.11 7.21
N GLY A 187 -7.92 50.28 8.21
CA GLY A 187 -8.82 49.22 8.64
C GLY A 187 -8.18 48.19 9.55
N LYS A 188 -9.02 47.35 10.16
CA LYS A 188 -8.64 46.29 11.10
C LYS A 188 -8.62 44.93 10.39
N VAL A 189 -7.59 44.13 10.60
CA VAL A 189 -7.58 42.73 10.13
C VAL A 189 -8.55 41.89 10.96
N ILE A 190 -9.45 41.18 10.29
CA ILE A 190 -10.48 40.34 10.94
C ILE A 190 -10.35 38.86 10.60
N SER A 191 -9.67 38.51 9.51
CA SER A 191 -9.47 37.12 9.10
C SER A 191 -8.27 36.99 8.16
N VAL A 192 -7.71 35.78 8.10
CA VAL A 192 -6.61 35.41 7.21
C VAL A 192 -7.07 34.22 6.38
N ILE A 193 -6.95 34.33 5.06
CA ILE A 193 -7.14 33.25 4.12
C ILE A 193 -5.75 32.80 3.66
N ARG A 194 -5.40 31.57 4.02
CA ARG A 194 -4.20 30.93 3.50
C ARG A 194 -4.51 30.33 2.14
N ASN A 195 -3.78 30.78 1.13
CA ASN A 195 -3.83 30.15 -0.16
C ASN A 195 -2.68 29.13 -0.22
N PHE A 196 -2.99 27.84 -0.17
CA PHE A 196 -2.03 26.79 -0.53
C PHE A 196 -1.97 26.72 -2.06
N GLU A 197 -1.57 27.83 -2.69
CA GLU A 197 -1.19 27.81 -4.10
C GLU A 197 0.28 27.39 -4.16
N GLU A 198 0.51 26.17 -4.64
CA GLU A 198 1.82 25.65 -5.01
C GLU A 198 2.49 26.67 -5.95
N ASP A 199 3.62 27.23 -5.52
CA ASP A 199 4.43 28.18 -6.28
C ASP A 199 4.69 27.65 -7.70
N GLU A 200 4.18 28.32 -8.73
CA GLU A 200 4.40 27.90 -10.12
C GLU A 200 5.88 27.89 -10.48
N ASP A 201 6.68 28.77 -9.88
CA ASP A 201 8.13 28.81 -10.03
C ASP A 201 8.82 27.59 -9.40
N MET A 202 8.33 27.13 -8.24
CA MET A 202 8.78 25.86 -7.66
C MET A 202 8.30 24.67 -8.48
N LYS A 203 7.12 24.75 -9.10
CA LYS A 203 6.62 23.72 -10.02
C LYS A 203 7.49 23.60 -11.26
N TYR A 204 7.95 24.73 -11.82
CA TYR A 204 8.85 24.75 -12.96
C TYR A 204 10.26 24.29 -12.58
N LEU A 205 10.78 24.73 -11.43
CA LEU A 205 12.08 24.28 -10.92
C LEU A 205 12.05 22.78 -10.59
N ILE A 206 11.03 22.31 -9.88
CA ILE A 206 10.81 20.88 -9.59
C ILE A 206 10.60 20.11 -10.90
N ALA A 207 9.80 20.59 -11.85
CA ALA A 207 9.62 19.92 -13.13
C ALA A 207 10.91 19.87 -13.96
N SER A 208 11.75 20.91 -13.92
CA SER A 208 13.02 20.96 -14.64
C SER A 208 14.08 20.06 -14.01
N LEU A 209 14.18 20.06 -12.68
CA LEU A 209 15.01 19.14 -11.90
C LEU A 209 14.52 17.70 -12.04
N GLU A 210 13.21 17.47 -12.06
CA GLU A 210 12.61 16.17 -12.34
C GLU A 210 12.87 15.73 -13.78
N LEU A 211 12.87 16.63 -14.76
CA LEU A 211 13.17 16.30 -16.16
C LEU A 211 14.64 15.93 -16.34
N GLN A 212 15.53 16.63 -15.65
CA GLN A 212 16.98 16.40 -15.67
C GLN A 212 17.32 15.12 -14.90
N ASN A 213 16.73 14.91 -13.72
CA ASN A 213 16.80 13.66 -12.96
C ASN A 213 16.14 12.50 -13.71
N ARG A 214 15.06 12.70 -14.47
CA ARG A 214 14.45 11.68 -15.34
C ARG A 214 15.32 11.36 -16.55
N LYS A 215 16.14 12.28 -17.07
CA LYS A 215 17.11 11.97 -18.14
C LYS A 215 18.29 11.16 -17.61
N ILE A 216 18.82 11.53 -16.44
CA ILE A 216 19.89 10.79 -15.77
C ILE A 216 19.38 9.42 -15.30
N ALA A 217 18.22 9.38 -14.63
CA ALA A 217 17.54 8.16 -14.19
C ALA A 217 17.08 7.29 -15.37
N LYS A 218 16.51 7.81 -16.47
CA LYS A 218 16.17 6.96 -17.64
C LYS A 218 17.37 6.23 -18.23
N THR A 219 18.57 6.79 -18.12
CA THR A 219 19.79 6.19 -18.68
C THR A 219 20.33 5.07 -17.79
N GLU A 220 20.07 5.12 -16.48
CA GLU A 220 20.43 4.08 -15.49
C GLU A 220 19.28 3.08 -15.21
N GLU A 221 18.03 3.55 -15.13
CA GLU A 221 16.79 2.76 -14.99
C GLU A 221 16.49 1.91 -16.24
N ALA A 222 16.76 2.39 -17.47
CA ALA A 222 16.58 1.54 -18.65
C ALA A 222 17.53 0.33 -18.66
N LYS A 223 18.68 0.42 -17.95
CA LYS A 223 19.55 -0.73 -17.67
C LYS A 223 19.03 -1.59 -16.50
N SER A 224 18.29 -1.04 -15.54
CA SER A 224 17.75 -1.79 -14.40
C SER A 224 16.35 -2.38 -14.61
N TYR A 225 15.59 -1.96 -15.62
CA TYR A 225 14.25 -2.50 -15.91
C TYR A 225 14.20 -3.45 -17.11
N ASP A 226 15.34 -3.84 -17.71
CA ASP A 226 15.33 -4.98 -18.64
C ASP A 226 15.32 -6.29 -17.85
N ILE A 227 14.21 -7.03 -17.94
CA ILE A 227 14.05 -8.34 -17.29
C ILE A 227 15.18 -9.31 -17.64
N LYS A 228 15.81 -9.16 -18.82
CA LYS A 228 16.95 -9.99 -19.26
C LYS A 228 18.13 -9.93 -18.30
N ASN A 229 18.32 -8.81 -17.61
CA ASN A 229 19.42 -8.65 -16.64
C ASN A 229 19.24 -9.48 -15.37
N TYR A 230 18.04 -10.04 -15.15
CA TYR A 230 17.68 -10.81 -13.97
C TYR A 230 17.56 -12.33 -14.24
N LEU A 231 17.49 -12.74 -15.50
CA LEU A 231 17.22 -14.13 -15.86
C LEU A 231 18.34 -15.07 -15.43
N ASN A 232 17.92 -16.22 -14.88
CA ASN A 232 18.76 -17.30 -14.34
C ASN A 232 19.73 -16.83 -13.26
N LYS A 233 19.29 -15.86 -12.44
CA LYS A 233 20.08 -15.34 -11.32
C LYS A 233 19.35 -15.54 -10.01
N VAL A 234 20.17 -15.74 -8.99
CA VAL A 234 19.78 -15.67 -7.59
C VAL A 234 20.47 -14.44 -7.02
N PHE A 235 19.74 -13.64 -6.25
CA PHE A 235 20.26 -12.44 -5.62
C PHE A 235 20.40 -12.67 -4.11
N LEU A 236 21.45 -12.11 -3.51
CA LEU A 236 21.60 -12.07 -2.06
C LEU A 236 20.92 -10.81 -1.54
N GLY A 237 19.81 -10.97 -0.81
CA GLY A 237 19.07 -9.84 -0.24
C GLY A 237 17.58 -10.08 -0.05
N ASP A 238 16.87 -9.02 0.37
CA ASP A 238 15.43 -9.06 0.61
C ASP A 238 14.62 -9.20 -0.69
N ILE A 239 13.63 -10.09 -0.67
CA ILE A 239 12.82 -10.41 -1.84
C ILE A 239 11.93 -9.24 -2.28
N ILE A 240 11.42 -8.42 -1.36
CA ILE A 240 10.59 -7.27 -1.71
C ILE A 240 11.43 -6.22 -2.43
N ASP A 241 12.68 -6.04 -2.04
CA ASP A 241 13.60 -5.12 -2.72
C ASP A 241 13.96 -5.60 -4.14
N LEU A 242 14.11 -6.91 -4.35
CA LEU A 242 14.27 -7.47 -5.69
C LEU A 242 12.99 -7.29 -6.51
N LEU A 243 11.81 -7.59 -5.94
CA LEU A 243 10.53 -7.43 -6.62
C LEU A 243 10.33 -6.01 -7.14
N LYS A 244 10.61 -4.99 -6.32
CA LYS A 244 10.51 -3.56 -6.70
C LYS A 244 11.37 -3.17 -7.91
N LYS A 245 12.49 -3.86 -8.12
CA LYS A 245 13.39 -3.64 -9.26
C LYS A 245 12.89 -4.30 -10.54
N LEU A 246 12.02 -5.31 -10.44
CA LEU A 246 11.49 -5.98 -11.63
C LEU A 246 10.38 -5.15 -12.30
N PRO A 247 10.30 -5.18 -13.64
CA PRO A 247 9.21 -4.54 -14.37
C PRO A 247 7.86 -5.20 -14.10
N ASP A 248 6.79 -4.43 -14.27
CA ASP A 248 5.42 -4.91 -14.27
C ASP A 248 5.21 -5.95 -15.38
N LYS A 249 4.35 -6.95 -15.11
CA LYS A 249 3.93 -7.94 -16.11
C LYS A 249 5.10 -8.61 -16.87
N SER A 250 6.18 -8.91 -16.16
CA SER A 250 7.42 -9.45 -16.73
C SER A 250 7.56 -10.97 -16.59
N VAL A 251 6.90 -11.60 -15.61
CA VAL A 251 7.09 -13.04 -15.30
C VAL A 251 5.82 -13.86 -15.56
N ASN A 252 6.00 -15.13 -15.97
CA ASN A 252 4.91 -16.02 -16.33
C ASN A 252 4.30 -16.74 -15.12
N MET A 253 5.14 -17.02 -14.12
CA MET A 253 4.73 -17.67 -12.89
C MET A 253 5.47 -17.05 -11.72
N VAL A 254 4.77 -16.88 -10.60
CA VAL A 254 5.40 -16.60 -9.31
C VAL A 254 5.07 -17.76 -8.38
N PHE A 255 6.10 -18.31 -7.73
CA PHE A 255 5.96 -19.36 -6.72
C PHE A 255 6.52 -18.87 -5.39
N GLY A 256 5.66 -18.84 -4.37
CA GLY A 256 5.99 -18.41 -3.02
C GLY A 256 5.86 -19.53 -2.01
N ASP A 257 6.95 -19.77 -1.29
CA ASP A 257 7.00 -20.56 -0.05
C ASP A 257 7.67 -19.73 1.06
N PRO A 258 6.98 -18.72 1.63
CA PRO A 258 7.57 -17.87 2.67
C PRO A 258 7.80 -18.65 3.96
N ASP A 259 8.60 -18.07 4.89
CA ASP A 259 8.53 -18.52 6.27
C ASP A 259 7.09 -18.40 6.79
N TYR A 260 6.61 -19.41 7.53
CA TYR A 260 5.22 -19.48 7.95
C TYR A 260 4.93 -18.80 9.29
N ASN A 261 5.89 -18.08 9.89
CA ASN A 261 5.79 -17.43 11.19
C ASN A 261 5.39 -18.38 12.33
N VAL A 262 5.96 -19.60 12.32
CA VAL A 262 5.71 -20.65 13.32
C VAL A 262 6.89 -20.86 14.28
N GLY A 263 7.89 -19.96 14.24
CA GLY A 263 9.04 -20.01 15.14
C GLY A 263 10.05 -21.10 14.84
N LEU A 264 10.09 -21.59 13.60
CA LEU A 264 11.15 -22.47 13.13
C LEU A 264 12.48 -21.70 13.08
N ARG A 265 13.55 -22.33 13.55
CA ARG A 265 14.90 -21.75 13.50
C ARG A 265 15.51 -22.03 12.12
N TYR A 266 15.93 -20.98 11.42
CA TYR A 266 16.78 -21.10 10.23
C TYR A 266 18.18 -20.65 10.64
N GLY A 267 19.06 -21.62 10.90
CA GLY A 267 20.35 -21.33 11.55
C GLY A 267 20.16 -20.77 12.97
N ASP A 268 20.83 -19.66 13.28
CA ASP A 268 20.86 -19.05 14.61
C ASP A 268 19.79 -17.96 14.84
N LYS A 269 18.97 -17.65 13.82
CA LYS A 269 17.98 -16.56 13.89
C LYS A 269 16.56 -17.09 14.07
N LYS A 270 15.81 -16.45 14.98
CA LYS A 270 14.37 -16.68 15.19
C LYS A 270 13.59 -15.57 14.48
N TYR A 271 12.97 -15.91 13.36
CA TYR A 271 12.08 -15.00 12.64
C TYR A 271 10.64 -15.22 13.14
N THR A 272 10.29 -14.66 14.29
CA THR A 272 8.89 -14.61 14.72
C THR A 272 8.45 -13.17 14.83
N MET A 273 7.51 -12.78 13.96
CA MET A 273 6.86 -11.48 14.00
C MET A 273 5.50 -11.59 14.69
N ASN A 274 4.93 -10.46 15.10
CA ASN A 274 3.52 -10.44 15.46
C ASN A 274 2.67 -10.97 14.28
N PHE A 275 1.60 -11.71 14.55
CA PHE A 275 0.80 -12.34 13.50
C PHE A 275 0.21 -11.33 12.52
N ASP A 276 -0.29 -10.19 12.97
CA ASP A 276 -0.83 -9.16 12.08
C ASP A 276 0.27 -8.47 11.26
N GLU A 277 1.45 -8.25 11.83
CA GLU A 277 2.62 -7.76 11.10
C GLU A 277 3.04 -8.72 9.99
N TYR A 278 3.06 -10.03 10.29
CA TYR A 278 3.33 -11.07 9.31
C TYR A 278 2.30 -11.07 8.18
N ILE A 279 1.00 -11.01 8.50
CA ILE A 279 -0.04 -10.97 7.47
C ILE A 279 0.07 -9.69 6.63
N ASN A 280 0.40 -8.54 7.23
CA ASN A 280 0.63 -7.29 6.50
C ASN A 280 1.83 -7.40 5.56
N TRP A 281 2.92 -8.02 6.00
CA TRP A 281 4.07 -8.33 5.14
C TRP A 281 3.68 -9.29 4.02
N TYR A 282 2.92 -10.35 4.31
CA TYR A 282 2.48 -11.34 3.35
C TYR A 282 1.58 -10.74 2.26
N ILE A 283 0.72 -9.79 2.63
CA ILE A 283 -0.08 -8.98 1.69
C ILE A 283 0.82 -8.11 0.81
N ARG A 284 1.83 -7.43 1.37
CA ARG A 284 2.78 -6.61 0.58
C ARG A 284 3.56 -7.46 -0.43
N LEU A 285 4.08 -8.59 0.03
CA LEU A 285 4.77 -9.57 -0.83
C LEU A 285 3.85 -10.01 -1.99
N THR A 286 2.60 -10.35 -1.69
CA THR A 286 1.63 -10.80 -2.69
C THR A 286 1.23 -9.68 -3.66
N LYS A 287 1.11 -8.43 -3.20
CA LYS A 287 0.86 -7.26 -4.06
C LYS A 287 1.96 -7.09 -5.10
N GLU A 288 3.21 -7.07 -4.65
CA GLU A 288 4.37 -6.93 -5.55
C GLU A 288 4.52 -8.14 -6.48
N SER A 289 4.27 -9.35 -5.98
CA SER A 289 4.24 -10.57 -6.79
C SER A 289 3.21 -10.50 -7.90
N MET A 290 2.00 -10.01 -7.61
CA MET A 290 0.97 -9.82 -8.62
C MET A 290 1.32 -8.68 -9.57
N ARG A 291 2.02 -7.61 -9.17
CA ARG A 291 2.46 -6.54 -10.08
C ARG A 291 3.36 -7.09 -11.20
N VAL A 292 4.37 -7.88 -10.84
CA VAL A 292 5.35 -8.44 -11.80
C VAL A 292 4.77 -9.56 -12.65
N LEU A 293 3.72 -10.25 -12.20
CA LEU A 293 3.07 -11.34 -12.94
C LEU A 293 2.39 -10.83 -14.23
N LYS A 294 2.53 -11.55 -15.35
CA LYS A 294 1.77 -11.27 -16.58
C LYS A 294 0.26 -11.45 -16.38
N ASP A 295 -0.55 -10.85 -17.25
CA ASP A 295 -2.02 -10.94 -17.18
C ASP A 295 -2.56 -12.36 -17.39
N ASP A 296 -1.81 -13.19 -18.11
CA ASP A 296 -2.04 -14.63 -18.32
C ASP A 296 -1.19 -15.53 -17.40
N GLY A 297 -0.47 -14.93 -16.46
CA GLY A 297 0.41 -15.62 -15.53
C GLY A 297 -0.31 -16.25 -14.34
N ASN A 298 0.40 -17.11 -13.62
CA ASN A 298 -0.13 -17.88 -12.49
C ASN A 298 0.69 -17.61 -11.22
N LEU A 299 0.03 -17.17 -10.14
CA LEU A 299 0.65 -17.03 -8.82
C LEU A 299 0.31 -18.25 -7.96
N PHE A 300 1.31 -18.87 -7.34
CA PHE A 300 1.15 -19.89 -6.31
C PHE A 300 1.74 -19.43 -4.97
N MET A 301 0.93 -19.41 -3.92
CA MET A 301 1.37 -19.07 -2.56
C MET A 301 1.07 -20.22 -1.61
N MET A 302 2.11 -20.92 -1.18
CA MET A 302 2.01 -22.01 -0.22
C MET A 302 2.17 -21.52 1.21
N ASN A 303 1.32 -22.01 2.11
CA ASN A 303 1.42 -21.71 3.54
C ASN A 303 0.59 -22.69 4.37
N TYR A 304 0.65 -22.54 5.70
CA TYR A 304 -0.35 -23.14 6.58
C TYR A 304 -1.76 -22.56 6.30
N PRO A 305 -2.82 -23.35 6.55
CA PRO A 305 -4.20 -22.94 6.26
C PRO A 305 -4.59 -21.61 6.89
N ARG A 306 -4.17 -21.36 8.13
CA ARG A 306 -4.52 -20.13 8.85
C ARG A 306 -3.99 -18.88 8.13
N GLN A 307 -2.73 -18.89 7.71
CA GLN A 307 -2.05 -17.76 7.07
C GLN A 307 -2.68 -17.46 5.70
N ASN A 308 -2.93 -18.51 4.89
CA ASN A 308 -3.55 -18.35 3.59
C ASN A 308 -5.02 -17.89 3.69
N ALA A 309 -5.78 -18.36 4.68
CA ALA A 309 -7.13 -17.86 4.92
C ALA A 309 -7.13 -16.35 5.22
N HIS A 310 -6.15 -15.86 6.00
CA HIS A 310 -6.04 -14.42 6.30
C HIS A 310 -5.58 -13.61 5.09
N LEU A 311 -4.61 -14.09 4.31
CA LEU A 311 -4.21 -13.44 3.05
C LEU A 311 -5.39 -13.32 2.11
N ARG A 312 -6.22 -14.37 2.05
CA ARG A 312 -7.39 -14.42 1.18
C ARG A 312 -8.43 -13.38 1.58
N VAL A 313 -8.91 -13.44 2.82
CA VAL A 313 -10.00 -12.57 3.31
C VAL A 313 -9.55 -11.11 3.44
N LYS A 314 -8.33 -10.84 3.92
CA LYS A 314 -7.85 -9.46 4.11
C LYS A 314 -7.44 -8.77 2.80
N TYR A 315 -7.15 -9.52 1.73
CA TYR A 315 -6.65 -8.94 0.49
C TYR A 315 -7.19 -9.59 -0.79
N LEU A 316 -6.89 -10.87 -1.04
CA LEU A 316 -7.08 -11.45 -2.38
C LEU A 316 -8.54 -11.42 -2.84
N ASP A 317 -9.50 -11.78 -1.99
CA ASP A 317 -10.92 -11.84 -2.37
C ASP A 317 -11.49 -10.47 -2.82
N ASN A 318 -10.87 -9.37 -2.37
CA ASN A 318 -11.23 -8.01 -2.79
C ASN A 318 -10.44 -7.54 -4.02
N ALA A 319 -9.30 -8.15 -4.31
CA ALA A 319 -8.35 -7.69 -5.31
C ALA A 319 -8.39 -8.48 -6.62
N TYR A 320 -8.69 -9.78 -6.56
CA TYR A 320 -8.66 -10.68 -7.71
C TYR A 320 -9.90 -11.58 -7.78
N PRO A 321 -10.52 -11.69 -8.96
CA PRO A 321 -11.77 -12.45 -9.11
C PRO A 321 -11.56 -13.97 -9.24
N PHE A 322 -10.34 -14.44 -9.51
CA PHE A 322 -10.04 -15.84 -9.79
C PHE A 322 -9.00 -16.39 -8.82
N ILE A 323 -9.49 -17.06 -7.78
CA ILE A 323 -8.67 -17.64 -6.71
C ILE A 323 -9.10 -19.09 -6.52
N TYR A 324 -8.14 -19.99 -6.58
CA TYR A 324 -8.32 -21.41 -6.33
C TYR A 324 -7.45 -21.83 -5.16
N GLU A 325 -7.85 -22.90 -4.49
CA GLU A 325 -7.12 -23.44 -3.35
C GLU A 325 -6.87 -24.93 -3.57
N TYR A 326 -5.62 -25.33 -3.33
CA TYR A 326 -5.18 -26.72 -3.36
C TYR A 326 -4.65 -27.14 -2.00
N VAL A 327 -4.79 -28.42 -1.68
CA VAL A 327 -4.33 -29.01 -0.42
C VAL A 327 -3.18 -29.96 -0.73
N TRP A 328 -2.00 -29.67 -0.19
CA TRP A 328 -0.93 -30.65 -0.19
C TRP A 328 -0.99 -31.44 1.13
N ALA A 329 -1.43 -32.69 1.04
CA ALA A 329 -1.38 -33.65 2.13
C ALA A 329 -0.06 -34.43 2.06
N TYR A 330 0.66 -34.49 3.18
CA TYR A 330 1.86 -35.30 3.30
C TYR A 330 1.55 -36.53 4.16
N ASN A 331 1.70 -37.73 3.58
CA ASN A 331 1.31 -38.98 4.21
C ASN A 331 2.46 -39.57 5.03
N THR A 332 2.96 -38.78 5.97
CA THR A 332 4.06 -39.17 6.87
C THR A 332 3.64 -38.98 8.31
N ASN A 333 4.20 -39.82 9.18
CA ASN A 333 4.06 -39.66 10.63
C ASN A 333 4.53 -38.26 11.04
N VAL A 334 3.62 -37.51 11.63
CA VAL A 334 3.86 -36.20 12.24
C VAL A 334 3.39 -36.27 13.68
N GLY A 335 4.00 -35.49 14.57
CA GLY A 335 3.67 -35.51 16.00
C GLY A 335 2.18 -35.24 16.24
N HIS A 336 1.54 -36.07 17.05
CA HIS A 336 0.11 -35.99 17.30
C HIS A 336 -0.22 -34.99 18.41
N SER A 337 -1.25 -34.19 18.19
CA SER A 337 -1.85 -33.37 19.24
C SER A 337 -2.85 -34.18 20.06
N HIS A 338 -2.76 -34.09 21.38
CA HIS A 338 -3.68 -34.76 22.31
C HIS A 338 -5.09 -34.14 22.33
N ASN A 339 -5.24 -32.88 21.89
CA ASN A 339 -6.46 -32.10 22.11
C ASN A 339 -7.23 -31.78 20.81
N ARG A 340 -6.72 -32.18 19.64
CA ARG A 340 -7.34 -31.92 18.33
C ARG A 340 -6.69 -32.76 17.22
N PHE A 341 -7.34 -32.85 16.07
CA PHE A 341 -6.70 -33.43 14.89
C PHE A 341 -5.44 -32.66 14.50
N THR A 342 -4.39 -33.42 14.17
CA THR A 342 -3.08 -32.87 13.82
C THR A 342 -3.10 -32.34 12.40
N THR A 343 -2.60 -31.12 12.20
CA THR A 343 -2.49 -30.53 10.85
C THR A 343 -1.38 -31.21 10.05
N ALA A 344 -1.76 -32.14 9.17
CA ALA A 344 -0.87 -32.87 8.28
C ALA A 344 -0.96 -32.42 6.80
N HIS A 345 -1.18 -31.11 6.59
CA HIS A 345 -1.25 -30.56 5.24
C HIS A 345 -0.75 -29.10 5.17
N ARG A 346 -0.53 -28.64 3.93
CA ARG A 346 -0.40 -27.23 3.55
C ARG A 346 -1.50 -26.86 2.57
N THR A 347 -1.78 -25.57 2.51
CA THR A 347 -2.65 -24.96 1.51
C THR A 347 -1.81 -24.23 0.49
N ILE A 348 -2.21 -24.29 -0.77
CA ILE A 348 -1.57 -23.59 -1.88
C ILE A 348 -2.66 -22.76 -2.55
N LEU A 349 -2.54 -21.44 -2.45
CA LEU A 349 -3.41 -20.52 -3.18
C LEU A 349 -2.90 -20.39 -4.61
N HIS A 350 -3.78 -20.53 -5.58
CA HIS A 350 -3.53 -20.28 -7.00
C HIS A 350 -4.36 -19.09 -7.45
N VAL A 351 -3.71 -17.97 -7.75
CA VAL A 351 -4.35 -16.69 -8.04
C VAL A 351 -4.06 -16.29 -9.48
N LEU A 352 -5.11 -15.86 -10.19
CA LEU A 352 -5.02 -15.36 -11.56
C LEU A 352 -5.46 -13.90 -11.63
N LYS A 353 -4.83 -13.13 -12.52
CA LYS A 353 -5.28 -11.76 -12.84
C LYS A 353 -6.58 -11.76 -13.63
N THR A 354 -6.69 -12.69 -14.57
CA THR A 354 -7.83 -12.81 -15.48
C THR A 354 -8.30 -14.25 -15.58
N LYS A 355 -9.46 -14.47 -16.22
CA LYS A 355 -9.96 -15.83 -16.51
C LYS A 355 -9.10 -16.57 -17.55
N HIS A 356 -8.25 -15.84 -18.27
CA HIS A 356 -7.39 -16.37 -19.31
C HIS A 356 -6.01 -16.56 -18.72
N ASN A 357 -5.66 -17.79 -18.36
CA ASN A 357 -4.33 -18.15 -17.90
C ASN A 357 -3.67 -19.18 -18.81
N LYS A 358 -2.34 -19.26 -18.72
CA LYS A 358 -1.59 -20.38 -19.28
C LYS A 358 -1.70 -21.59 -18.36
N PHE A 359 -2.49 -22.59 -18.76
CA PHE A 359 -2.64 -23.84 -18.04
C PHE A 359 -2.56 -25.05 -18.97
N TYR A 360 -1.50 -25.84 -18.82
CA TYR A 360 -1.13 -26.97 -19.68
C TYR A 360 -1.46 -28.29 -19.00
N LYS A 361 -2.75 -28.61 -18.94
CA LYS A 361 -3.29 -29.80 -18.26
C LYS A 361 -2.58 -31.11 -18.67
N ASP A 362 -2.21 -31.21 -19.93
CA ASP A 362 -1.62 -32.41 -20.52
C ASP A 362 -0.19 -32.66 -20.03
N ASN A 363 0.50 -31.63 -19.53
CA ASN A 363 1.86 -31.75 -18.99
C ASN A 363 1.90 -32.43 -17.61
N VAL A 364 0.75 -32.53 -16.94
CA VAL A 364 0.62 -33.05 -15.58
C VAL A 364 -0.50 -34.09 -15.47
N ALA A 365 -0.98 -34.60 -16.60
CA ALA A 365 -2.00 -35.62 -16.64
C ALA A 365 -1.53 -36.88 -15.89
N LEU A 366 -2.43 -37.43 -15.07
CA LEU A 366 -2.27 -38.70 -14.37
C LEU A 366 -3.04 -39.79 -15.09
N PRO A 367 -2.65 -41.06 -14.95
CA PRO A 367 -3.45 -42.17 -15.44
C PRO A 367 -4.89 -42.11 -14.91
N TYR A 368 -5.84 -42.48 -15.77
CA TYR A 368 -7.22 -42.70 -15.35
C TYR A 368 -7.28 -43.84 -14.33
N LYS A 369 -8.15 -43.71 -13.32
CA LYS A 369 -8.32 -44.76 -12.30
C LYS A 369 -9.02 -46.01 -12.83
N ASN A 370 -9.92 -45.84 -13.80
CA ASN A 370 -10.75 -46.91 -14.36
C ASN A 370 -10.45 -47.06 -15.87
N PRO A 371 -9.25 -47.50 -16.27
CA PRO A 371 -8.86 -47.55 -17.69
C PRO A 371 -9.72 -48.51 -18.53
N THR A 372 -10.46 -49.40 -17.89
CA THR A 372 -11.36 -50.36 -18.54
C THR A 372 -12.73 -49.78 -18.91
N ASP A 373 -13.09 -48.60 -18.39
CA ASP A 373 -14.34 -47.93 -18.71
C ASP A 373 -14.43 -47.55 -20.20
N ARG A 374 -15.59 -47.77 -20.82
CA ARG A 374 -15.79 -47.54 -22.27
C ARG A 374 -15.53 -46.09 -22.67
N ARG A 375 -15.97 -45.11 -21.87
CA ARG A 375 -15.75 -43.68 -22.13
C ARG A 375 -14.28 -43.33 -21.97
N ILE A 376 -13.59 -43.88 -20.97
CA ILE A 376 -12.15 -43.66 -20.78
C ILE A 376 -11.35 -44.25 -21.96
N ARG A 377 -11.66 -45.46 -22.41
CA ARG A 377 -11.02 -46.04 -23.60
C ARG A 377 -11.24 -45.16 -24.84
N GLN A 378 -12.44 -44.60 -25.03
CA GLN A 378 -12.70 -43.68 -26.13
C GLN A 378 -11.88 -42.39 -26.00
N ASN A 379 -11.79 -41.81 -24.79
CA ASN A 379 -10.97 -40.62 -24.56
C ASN A 379 -9.49 -40.87 -24.87
N LEU A 380 -8.96 -42.02 -24.44
CA LEU A 380 -7.57 -42.42 -24.73
C LEU A 380 -7.35 -42.61 -26.24
N LYS A 381 -8.29 -43.25 -26.96
CA LYS A 381 -8.26 -43.35 -28.43
C LYS A 381 -8.28 -41.98 -29.11
N ASN A 382 -9.00 -41.02 -28.53
CA ASN A 382 -9.07 -39.63 -29.02
C ASN A 382 -7.87 -38.77 -28.58
N GLY A 383 -6.81 -39.36 -28.02
CA GLY A 383 -5.57 -38.66 -27.67
C GLY A 383 -5.52 -38.05 -26.27
N SER A 384 -6.48 -38.35 -25.39
CA SER A 384 -6.40 -37.92 -23.99
C SER A 384 -5.16 -38.51 -23.32
N LYS A 385 -4.37 -37.66 -22.65
CA LYS A 385 -3.19 -38.09 -21.88
C LYS A 385 -3.51 -38.60 -20.47
N GLY A 386 -4.78 -38.51 -20.05
CA GLY A 386 -5.22 -38.97 -18.73
C GLY A 386 -6.21 -38.03 -18.06
N ARG A 387 -6.28 -38.13 -16.74
CA ARG A 387 -7.05 -37.22 -15.88
C ARG A 387 -6.16 -36.15 -15.28
N MET A 388 -6.74 -35.03 -14.88
CA MET A 388 -6.03 -34.06 -14.07
C MET A 388 -5.80 -34.56 -12.63
N PRO A 389 -4.69 -34.14 -11.99
CA PRO A 389 -4.62 -34.04 -10.54
C PRO A 389 -5.85 -33.30 -9.99
N TYR A 390 -6.37 -33.79 -8.87
CA TYR A 390 -7.44 -33.09 -8.15
C TYR A 390 -6.86 -31.89 -7.38
N SER A 391 -7.71 -31.13 -6.70
CA SER A 391 -7.29 -30.04 -5.83
C SER A 391 -6.61 -30.50 -4.54
N TRP A 392 -6.30 -31.79 -4.40
CA TRP A 392 -5.48 -32.33 -3.32
C TRP A 392 -4.32 -33.16 -3.89
N PHE A 393 -3.15 -32.96 -3.31
CA PHE A 393 -1.89 -33.56 -3.75
C PHE A 393 -1.30 -34.43 -2.64
N TYR A 394 -0.71 -35.56 -3.02
CA TYR A 394 0.01 -36.46 -2.12
C TYR A 394 1.48 -36.46 -2.47
N PHE A 395 2.29 -35.85 -1.62
CA PHE A 395 3.75 -35.89 -1.69
C PHE A 395 4.31 -35.99 -0.26
N ASP A 396 5.24 -36.92 -0.03
CA ASP A 396 5.85 -37.08 1.29
C ASP A 396 6.84 -35.96 1.59
N LEU A 397 6.98 -35.59 2.87
CA LEU A 397 7.97 -34.59 3.30
C LEU A 397 9.40 -35.04 2.98
N VAL A 398 10.28 -34.07 2.68
CA VAL A 398 11.71 -34.32 2.53
C VAL A 398 12.33 -34.61 3.91
N LYS A 399 12.74 -35.86 4.13
CA LYS A 399 13.34 -36.35 5.38
C LYS A 399 14.87 -36.28 5.30
N ASN A 400 15.55 -36.48 6.44
CA ASN A 400 17.01 -36.52 6.50
C ASN A 400 17.64 -37.58 5.57
N VAL A 401 16.91 -38.65 5.28
CA VAL A 401 17.31 -39.74 4.38
C VAL A 401 16.99 -39.48 2.91
N SER A 402 16.24 -38.42 2.59
CA SER A 402 15.83 -38.11 1.22
C SER A 402 17.05 -37.66 0.40
N LYS A 403 17.22 -38.21 -0.80
CA LYS A 403 18.35 -37.90 -1.70
C LYS A 403 18.51 -36.40 -1.99
N GLU A 404 17.40 -35.67 -2.00
CA GLU A 404 17.33 -34.23 -2.25
C GLU A 404 17.61 -33.37 -1.01
N LYS A 405 17.72 -33.94 0.20
CA LYS A 405 17.83 -33.18 1.45
C LYS A 405 19.14 -32.40 1.56
N THR A 406 19.01 -31.12 1.88
CA THR A 406 20.12 -30.22 2.25
C THR A 406 20.12 -29.90 3.76
N LEU A 407 21.07 -29.05 4.21
CA LEU A 407 21.03 -28.41 5.53
C LEU A 407 19.77 -27.57 5.80
N HIS A 408 18.94 -27.30 4.78
CA HIS A 408 17.70 -26.54 4.93
C HIS A 408 16.66 -27.33 5.75
N ALA A 409 16.15 -26.73 6.83
CA ALA A 409 15.24 -27.39 7.76
C ALA A 409 13.92 -27.83 7.09
N CYS A 410 13.34 -26.96 6.24
CA CYS A 410 11.99 -27.12 5.70
C CYS A 410 12.00 -27.17 4.17
N GLN A 411 12.51 -28.25 3.59
CA GLN A 411 12.56 -28.41 2.13
C GLN A 411 11.25 -29.00 1.59
N ILE A 412 10.72 -28.41 0.52
CA ILE A 412 9.54 -28.91 -0.19
C ILE A 412 9.96 -30.04 -1.15
N PRO A 413 9.11 -31.05 -1.38
CA PRO A 413 9.37 -32.08 -2.39
C PRO A 413 9.41 -31.49 -3.79
N GLN A 414 10.50 -31.74 -4.51
CA GLN A 414 10.69 -31.20 -5.88
C GLN A 414 9.58 -31.60 -6.84
N ARG A 415 9.04 -32.81 -6.70
CA ARG A 415 7.96 -33.29 -7.60
C ARG A 415 6.67 -32.47 -7.47
N LEU A 416 6.39 -31.89 -6.30
CA LEU A 416 5.24 -31.02 -6.12
C LEU A 416 5.43 -29.73 -6.92
N THR A 417 6.58 -29.07 -6.77
CA THR A 417 6.86 -27.81 -7.45
C THR A 417 7.05 -28.00 -8.95
N GLU A 418 7.65 -29.12 -9.37
CA GLU A 418 7.75 -29.54 -10.78
C GLU A 418 6.37 -29.68 -11.43
N MET A 419 5.41 -30.30 -10.75
CA MET A 419 4.03 -30.41 -11.24
C MET A 419 3.41 -29.02 -11.42
N LEU A 420 3.53 -28.12 -10.45
CA LEU A 420 2.96 -26.76 -10.55
C LEU A 420 3.60 -25.96 -11.70
N ILE A 421 4.92 -26.04 -11.86
CA ILE A 421 5.66 -25.38 -12.94
C ILE A 421 5.22 -25.93 -14.30
N LYS A 422 5.15 -27.26 -14.47
CA LYS A 422 4.70 -27.90 -15.71
C LYS A 422 3.26 -27.55 -16.08
N ALA A 423 2.41 -27.40 -15.09
CA ALA A 423 1.01 -27.06 -15.30
C ALA A 423 0.82 -25.62 -15.82
N CYS A 424 1.75 -24.70 -15.58
CA CYS A 424 1.53 -23.27 -15.81
C CYS A 424 2.58 -22.58 -16.70
N THR A 425 3.62 -23.30 -17.14
CA THR A 425 4.72 -22.74 -17.93
C THR A 425 5.16 -23.67 -19.04
N MET A 426 5.84 -23.13 -20.04
CA MET A 426 6.54 -23.83 -21.13
C MET A 426 8.05 -23.52 -21.10
N PRO A 427 8.90 -24.24 -21.87
CA PRO A 427 10.31 -23.87 -21.98
C PRO A 427 10.49 -22.39 -22.31
N ASN A 428 11.52 -21.77 -21.72
CA ASN A 428 11.84 -20.34 -21.77
C ASN A 428 10.88 -19.38 -21.05
N ASP A 429 9.72 -19.84 -20.53
CA ASP A 429 8.91 -19.00 -19.64
C ASP A 429 9.70 -18.67 -18.35
N ILE A 430 9.38 -17.52 -17.76
CA ILE A 430 10.08 -16.97 -16.60
C ILE A 430 9.31 -17.32 -15.33
N VAL A 431 9.97 -18.05 -14.42
CA VAL A 431 9.47 -18.41 -13.09
C VAL A 431 10.18 -17.57 -12.04
N PHE A 432 9.44 -16.76 -11.28
CA PHE A 432 9.98 -16.10 -10.11
C PHE A 432 9.71 -16.97 -8.87
N VAL A 433 10.77 -17.56 -8.31
CA VAL A 433 10.74 -18.26 -7.03
C VAL A 433 11.08 -17.25 -5.93
N LEU A 434 10.12 -16.91 -5.07
CA LEU A 434 10.27 -15.83 -4.09
C LEU A 434 11.37 -16.09 -3.05
N PHE A 435 11.55 -17.34 -2.64
CA PHE A 435 12.51 -17.70 -1.59
C PHE A 435 13.41 -18.83 -2.11
N GLY A 436 14.71 -18.55 -2.23
CA GLY A 436 15.67 -19.48 -2.80
C GLY A 436 15.85 -20.76 -1.96
N GLY A 437 15.91 -20.64 -0.63
CA GLY A 437 15.99 -21.75 0.31
C GLY A 437 17.11 -22.74 -0.02
N SER A 438 16.73 -23.97 -0.38
CA SER A 438 17.68 -25.03 -0.76
C SER A 438 18.06 -25.03 -2.26
N GLY A 439 17.45 -24.16 -3.06
CA GLY A 439 17.61 -24.09 -4.52
C GLY A 439 16.90 -25.21 -5.29
N SER A 440 16.04 -25.97 -4.62
CA SER A 440 15.36 -27.14 -5.20
C SER A 440 14.44 -26.75 -6.37
N GLU A 441 13.68 -25.67 -6.22
CA GLU A 441 12.76 -25.13 -7.21
C GLU A 441 13.48 -24.54 -8.41
N LEU A 442 14.66 -23.94 -8.18
CA LEU A 442 15.50 -23.36 -9.23
C LEU A 442 16.16 -24.44 -10.08
N GLU A 443 16.59 -25.54 -9.45
CA GLU A 443 17.06 -26.72 -10.16
C GLU A 443 15.95 -27.32 -11.02
N VAL A 444 14.72 -27.42 -10.50
CA VAL A 444 13.56 -27.84 -11.30
C VAL A 444 13.34 -26.91 -12.49
N CYS A 445 13.40 -25.59 -12.31
CA CYS A 445 13.31 -24.65 -13.43
C CYS A 445 14.38 -24.92 -14.49
N LYS A 446 15.64 -25.10 -14.07
CA LYS A 446 16.76 -25.42 -14.96
C LYS A 446 16.56 -26.75 -15.71
N LEU A 447 16.17 -27.82 -15.02
CA LEU A 447 15.90 -29.13 -15.62
C LEU A 447 14.76 -29.10 -16.64
N LEU A 448 13.74 -28.27 -16.37
CA LEU A 448 12.62 -28.06 -17.28
C LEU A 448 12.89 -27.01 -18.36
N ASN A 449 14.10 -26.45 -18.45
CA ASN A 449 14.44 -25.38 -19.38
C ASN A 449 13.53 -24.14 -19.24
N ARG A 450 13.16 -23.78 -18.01
CA ARG A 450 12.51 -22.51 -17.67
C ARG A 450 13.57 -21.51 -17.22
N GLN A 451 13.34 -20.24 -17.50
CA GLN A 451 14.16 -19.16 -16.94
C GLN A 451 13.71 -18.93 -15.50
N TYR A 452 14.64 -18.59 -14.60
CA TYR A 452 14.30 -18.34 -13.19
C TYR A 452 14.85 -17.01 -12.66
N ILE A 453 14.16 -16.45 -11.67
CA ILE A 453 14.63 -15.32 -10.87
C ILE A 453 14.35 -15.68 -9.41
N SER A 454 15.28 -15.39 -8.49
CA SER A 454 15.08 -15.64 -7.06
C SER A 454 15.93 -14.75 -6.17
N SER A 455 15.56 -14.65 -4.90
CA SER A 455 16.34 -14.00 -3.86
C SER A 455 16.49 -14.94 -2.66
N GLU A 456 17.63 -14.87 -1.99
CA GLU A 456 17.86 -15.52 -0.71
C GLU A 456 18.51 -14.51 0.23
N ILE A 457 17.99 -14.39 1.45
CA ILE A 457 18.46 -13.40 2.43
C ILE A 457 19.64 -13.93 3.25
N ASP A 458 19.74 -15.25 3.43
CA ASP A 458 20.81 -15.89 4.17
C ASP A 458 22.02 -16.19 3.24
N PRO A 459 23.20 -15.60 3.51
CA PRO A 459 24.39 -15.84 2.69
C PRO A 459 24.77 -17.33 2.57
N LYS A 460 24.54 -18.14 3.61
CA LYS A 460 24.87 -19.57 3.61
C LYS A 460 23.95 -20.35 2.66
N TYR A 461 22.66 -20.05 2.67
CA TYR A 461 21.72 -20.66 1.71
C TYR A 461 21.98 -20.18 0.28
N TYR A 462 22.31 -18.89 0.11
CA TYR A 462 22.72 -18.33 -1.17
C TYR A 462 23.93 -19.07 -1.79
N GLU A 463 24.94 -19.38 -0.99
CA GLU A 463 26.09 -20.19 -1.43
C GLU A 463 25.69 -21.61 -1.83
N ILE A 464 24.83 -22.27 -1.05
CA ILE A 464 24.32 -23.62 -1.34
C ILE A 464 23.60 -23.64 -2.69
N ILE A 465 22.71 -22.66 -2.92
CA ILE A 465 21.95 -22.52 -4.16
C ILE A 465 22.89 -22.32 -5.34
N THR A 466 23.85 -21.40 -5.22
CA THR A 466 24.81 -21.06 -6.28
C THR A 466 25.67 -22.27 -6.65
N ASP A 467 26.17 -22.99 -5.66
CA ASP A 467 26.95 -24.21 -5.86
C ASP A 467 26.13 -25.32 -6.54
N ARG A 468 24.89 -25.54 -6.08
CA ARG A 468 23.97 -26.52 -6.67
C ARG A 468 23.66 -26.20 -8.14
N LEU A 469 23.33 -24.94 -8.45
CA LEU A 469 23.01 -24.53 -9.81
C LEU A 469 24.21 -24.64 -10.75
N LYS A 470 25.44 -24.47 -10.23
CA LYS A 470 26.67 -24.65 -11.00
C LYS A 470 26.99 -26.12 -11.25
N ASN A 471 26.95 -26.97 -10.22
CA ASN A 471 27.43 -28.35 -10.30
C ASN A 471 26.35 -29.37 -10.69
N GLY A 472 25.06 -29.03 -10.56
CA GLY A 472 23.94 -29.94 -10.80
C GLY A 472 23.68 -30.96 -9.68
N TYR A 473 24.36 -30.80 -8.53
CA TYR A 473 24.15 -31.60 -7.32
C TYR A 473 24.59 -30.81 -6.08
N ILE A 474 24.12 -31.25 -4.91
CA ILE A 474 24.52 -30.69 -3.61
C ILE A 474 25.81 -31.38 -3.15
N ARG A 475 26.90 -30.62 -2.97
CA ARG A 475 28.16 -31.15 -2.42
C ARG A 475 27.98 -31.67 -1.00
N GLU A 476 28.76 -32.69 -0.62
CA GLU A 476 28.68 -33.34 0.70
C GLU A 476 28.80 -32.36 1.88
N LYS A 477 29.61 -31.30 1.75
CA LYS A 477 29.74 -30.26 2.79
C LYS A 477 28.42 -29.53 3.12
N TYR A 478 27.43 -29.59 2.23
CA TYR A 478 26.12 -28.97 2.38
C TYR A 478 24.99 -29.99 2.64
N LYS A 479 25.32 -31.28 2.72
CA LYS A 479 24.39 -32.32 3.17
C LYS A 479 24.44 -32.42 4.69
N LEU A 480 23.32 -32.88 5.28
CA LEU A 480 23.31 -33.19 6.70
C LEU A 480 24.26 -34.36 6.95
N GLN A 481 25.34 -34.13 7.69
CA GLN A 481 26.20 -35.22 8.14
C GLN A 481 25.44 -35.99 9.22
N LEU A 482 24.82 -37.10 8.84
CA LEU A 482 24.33 -38.08 9.81
C LEU A 482 25.56 -38.60 10.56
N ARG A 483 25.66 -38.32 11.88
CA ARG A 483 26.62 -39.01 12.73
C ARG A 483 26.41 -40.51 12.51
N LYS A 484 27.40 -41.21 11.94
CA LYS A 484 27.49 -42.66 12.08
C LYS A 484 27.61 -42.92 13.57
N GLU A 485 26.50 -43.26 14.22
CA GLU A 485 26.55 -43.78 15.58
C GLU A 485 27.55 -44.94 15.60
N ARG A 486 28.53 -44.84 16.50
CA ARG A 486 29.51 -45.88 16.74
C ARG A 486 28.74 -47.17 17.05
N LYS A 487 28.86 -48.18 16.19
CA LYS A 487 28.68 -49.56 16.61
C LYS A 487 29.74 -49.82 17.69
N GLY A 488 29.33 -49.88 18.94
CA GLY A 488 30.22 -50.15 20.07
C GLY A 488 29.43 -50.25 21.37
N GLU A 489 29.29 -51.50 21.81
CA GLU A 489 28.97 -51.96 23.18
C GLU A 489 27.53 -51.79 23.68
N LEU A 490 26.81 -52.91 23.59
CA LEU A 490 25.77 -53.30 24.53
C LEU A 490 26.30 -53.18 25.96
N THR A 491 25.78 -52.25 26.74
CA THR A 491 25.59 -52.46 28.18
C THR A 491 24.17 -52.09 28.54
N GLU A 492 23.53 -53.01 29.24
CA GLU A 492 22.15 -53.00 29.68
C GLU A 492 21.85 -51.75 30.54
N ASN A 493 20.72 -51.12 30.28
CA ASN A 493 19.76 -50.73 31.32
C ASN A 493 18.42 -50.39 30.64
N SER A 494 17.64 -51.45 30.43
CA SER A 494 16.24 -51.40 30.04
C SER A 494 15.41 -50.74 31.16
N LEU A 495 14.87 -49.55 30.89
CA LEU A 495 13.92 -48.85 31.76
C LEU A 495 12.44 -49.17 31.46
N PHE A 496 12.18 -50.23 30.68
CA PHE A 496 10.83 -50.74 30.45
C PHE A 496 10.77 -52.25 30.65
N SER A 497 10.88 -52.65 31.91
CA SER A 497 10.34 -53.92 32.40
C SER A 497 9.24 -53.62 33.43
N THR A 498 8.11 -54.32 33.28
CA THR A 498 6.90 -54.38 34.15
C THR A 498 5.87 -53.26 33.93
N ALA A 499 4.57 -53.51 33.84
CA ALA A 499 3.79 -54.74 33.97
C ALA A 499 2.37 -54.57 33.37
N VAL A 500 1.87 -55.69 32.81
CA VAL A 500 0.49 -56.14 32.53
C VAL A 500 -0.45 -55.22 31.74
#